data_AF-A0A5S5CHE5-F1
#
_entry.id   AF-A0A5S5CHE5-F1
#
_cell.length_a   1.000
_cell.length_b   1.000
_cell.length_c   1.000
_cell.angle_alpha   90.00
_cell.angle_beta   90.00
_cell.angle_gamma   90.00
#
_symmetry.space_group_name_H-M   'P 1'
#
loop_
_entity.id
_entity.type
_entity.pdbx_description
1 polymer ?
#
loop_
_entity_poly.entity_id
_entity_poly.type
_entity_poly.pdbx_seq_one_letter_code
_entity_poly.pdbx_strand_id
1 'polypeptide(L)'
;MFAPKARKFRDKAEERKEGNALSNERILMDETAIRRALTRIAHEIVEKNKGIEGCVLVGIRTRGIYLAQRISERIQEIEGLPIEVCELDITSYRDDRNSGIGGAAKAETAAASEQAMRRNHVQDKRVILFDDVLYTGRTIRAAMDAVMDCGRPQTIQLAVLVDRGHRELPIRPDYVGKNVPTSKQEEIEVSLMEIDQEDKVTILH
;
A
#
# COMPACT_ATOMS: atom_id res chain seq x y z
N MET A 1 63.49 -21.58 -19.74
CA MET A 1 63.36 -20.72 -18.54
C MET A 1 61.90 -20.35 -18.37
N PHE A 2 61.19 -21.04 -17.49
CA PHE A 2 59.80 -20.74 -17.13
C PHE A 2 59.79 -19.84 -15.89
N ALA A 3 59.21 -18.65 -16.00
CA ALA A 3 58.94 -17.79 -14.84
C ALA A 3 57.53 -18.07 -14.31
N PRO A 4 57.33 -18.31 -13.00
CA PRO A 4 55.99 -18.49 -12.45
C PRO A 4 55.31 -17.12 -12.27
N LYS A 5 54.13 -16.92 -12.87
CA LYS A 5 53.26 -15.78 -12.55
C LYS A 5 52.65 -16.01 -11.16
N ALA A 6 53.02 -15.17 -10.21
CA ALA A 6 52.43 -15.12 -8.88
C ALA A 6 50.91 -14.92 -8.98
N ARG A 7 50.13 -15.88 -8.45
CA ARG A 7 48.71 -15.68 -8.14
C ARG A 7 48.66 -14.63 -7.02
N LYS A 8 48.21 -13.42 -7.35
CA LYS A 8 47.78 -12.44 -6.35
C LYS A 8 46.61 -13.05 -5.57
N PHE A 9 46.88 -13.53 -4.37
CA PHE A 9 45.84 -13.69 -3.36
C PHE A 9 45.36 -12.27 -3.03
N ARG A 10 44.18 -11.87 -3.54
CA ARG A 10 43.45 -10.75 -2.96
C ARG A 10 43.01 -11.21 -1.57
N ASP A 11 43.27 -10.38 -0.57
CA ASP A 11 42.86 -10.67 0.79
C ASP A 11 41.34 -10.79 0.85
N LYS A 12 40.82 -11.88 1.44
CA LYS A 12 39.38 -12.05 1.74
C LYS A 12 38.80 -10.91 2.58
N ALA A 13 39.65 -10.09 3.20
CA ALA A 13 39.28 -8.87 3.90
C ALA A 13 39.00 -7.69 2.98
N GLU A 14 39.59 -7.64 1.78
CA GLU A 14 39.30 -6.61 0.75
C GLU A 14 38.00 -6.94 0.00
N GLU A 15 37.73 -8.21 -0.31
CA GLU A 15 36.43 -8.64 -0.88
C GLU A 15 35.26 -8.40 0.09
N ARG A 16 35.49 -8.45 1.41
CA ARG A 16 34.49 -8.10 2.41
C ARG A 16 34.29 -6.59 2.60
N LYS A 17 35.19 -5.74 2.08
CA LYS A 17 35.08 -4.28 2.14
C LYS A 17 34.47 -3.65 0.89
N GLU A 18 34.42 -4.38 -0.24
CA GLU A 18 33.76 -3.92 -1.47
C GLU A 18 32.23 -4.15 -1.49
N GLY A 19 31.67 -4.84 -0.48
CA GLY A 19 30.24 -5.15 -0.39
C GLY A 19 29.39 -4.26 0.53
N ASN A 20 29.94 -3.18 1.10
CA ASN A 20 29.21 -2.28 1.99
C ASN A 20 29.27 -0.82 1.50
N ALA A 21 28.82 -0.60 0.27
CA ALA A 21 28.49 0.74 -0.21
C ALA A 21 27.10 1.11 0.34
N LEU A 22 27.10 1.85 1.46
CA LEU A 22 26.06 2.78 1.92
C LEU A 22 24.64 2.54 1.36
N SER A 23 23.92 1.51 1.83
CA SER A 23 22.47 1.53 1.71
C SER A 23 21.92 2.41 2.84
N ASN A 24 21.49 3.63 2.52
CA ASN A 24 20.70 4.52 3.39
C ASN A 24 19.28 3.96 3.65
N GLU A 25 19.12 2.64 3.58
CA GLU A 25 17.86 1.92 3.65
C GLU A 25 17.80 1.19 4.99
N ARG A 26 16.72 1.43 5.74
CA ARG A 26 16.44 0.72 6.98
C ARG A 26 15.11 0.02 6.89
N ILE A 27 15.10 -1.27 7.22
CA ILE A 27 13.86 -2.06 7.30
C ILE A 27 13.04 -1.59 8.52
N LEU A 28 11.79 -1.22 8.25
CA LEU A 28 10.79 -0.87 9.25
C LEU A 28 9.84 -2.03 9.56
N MET A 29 9.47 -2.81 8.55
CA MET A 29 8.62 -3.99 8.70
C MET A 29 9.15 -5.08 7.77
N ASP A 30 9.40 -6.26 8.33
CA ASP A 30 9.60 -7.47 7.55
C ASP A 30 8.24 -8.14 7.23
N GLU A 31 8.27 -9.21 6.45
CA GLU A 31 7.10 -10.02 6.12
C GLU A 31 6.27 -10.40 7.35
N THR A 32 6.92 -10.80 8.44
CA THR A 32 6.23 -11.20 9.68
C THR A 32 5.53 -10.01 10.33
N ALA A 33 6.15 -8.83 10.34
CA ALA A 33 5.57 -7.61 10.86
C ALA A 33 4.37 -7.14 10.00
N ILE A 34 4.47 -7.21 8.66
CA ILE A 34 3.35 -6.92 7.75
C ILE A 34 2.20 -7.88 8.03
N ARG A 35 2.46 -9.19 8.06
CA ARG A 35 1.44 -10.21 8.33
C ARG A 35 0.70 -9.95 9.65
N ARG A 36 1.43 -9.65 10.73
CA ARG A 36 0.85 -9.32 12.05
C ARG A 36 0.03 -8.04 12.01
N ALA A 37 0.51 -7.01 11.32
CA ALA A 37 -0.21 -5.75 11.18
C ALA A 37 -1.54 -5.95 10.45
N LEU A 38 -1.54 -6.70 9.34
CA LEU A 38 -2.75 -7.01 8.59
C LEU A 38 -3.76 -7.83 9.41
N THR A 39 -3.29 -8.83 10.17
CA THR A 39 -4.17 -9.59 11.07
C THR A 39 -4.83 -8.69 12.11
N ARG A 40 -4.07 -7.76 12.71
CA ARG A 40 -4.63 -6.80 13.66
C ARG A 40 -5.66 -5.88 13.00
N ILE A 41 -5.35 -5.31 11.83
CA ILE A 41 -6.30 -4.46 11.08
C ILE A 41 -7.59 -5.22 10.76
N ALA A 42 -7.51 -6.50 10.37
CA ALA A 42 -8.70 -7.32 10.09
C ALA A 42 -9.60 -7.45 11.33
N HIS A 43 -9.03 -7.74 12.50
CA HIS A 43 -9.79 -7.77 13.76
C HIS A 43 -10.40 -6.40 14.10
N GLU A 44 -9.64 -5.31 13.99
CA GLU A 44 -10.14 -3.96 14.27
C GLU A 44 -11.31 -3.58 13.35
N ILE A 45 -11.25 -3.95 12.06
CA ILE A 45 -12.35 -3.73 11.10
C ILE A 45 -13.60 -4.48 11.54
N VAL A 46 -13.49 -5.78 11.85
CA VAL A 46 -14.62 -6.61 12.26
C VAL A 46 -15.23 -6.08 13.56
N GLU A 47 -14.42 -5.75 14.56
CA GLU A 47 -14.89 -5.24 15.86
C GLU A 47 -15.59 -3.88 15.71
N LYS A 48 -14.97 -2.92 15.02
CA LYS A 48 -15.51 -1.57 14.85
C LYS A 48 -16.80 -1.58 14.03
N ASN A 49 -16.92 -2.50 13.07
CA ASN A 49 -18.09 -2.64 12.23
C ASN A 49 -19.13 -3.64 12.76
N LYS A 50 -18.88 -4.30 13.90
CA LYS A 50 -19.76 -5.32 14.49
C LYS A 50 -20.07 -6.45 13.48
N GLY A 51 -19.02 -6.97 12.86
CA GLY A 51 -19.09 -7.88 11.72
C GLY A 51 -18.90 -7.15 10.39
N ILE A 52 -19.16 -7.86 9.29
CA ILE A 52 -18.83 -7.41 7.92
C ILE A 52 -20.05 -7.05 7.07
N GLU A 53 -21.25 -7.14 7.64
CA GLU A 53 -22.49 -6.89 6.90
C GLU A 53 -22.53 -5.45 6.36
N GLY A 54 -22.71 -5.29 5.06
CA GLY A 54 -22.74 -3.98 4.43
C GLY A 54 -21.38 -3.26 4.37
N CYS A 55 -20.27 -3.95 4.67
CA CYS A 55 -18.92 -3.45 4.43
C CYS A 55 -18.44 -3.79 3.01
N VAL A 56 -17.59 -2.92 2.47
CA VAL A 56 -16.85 -3.15 1.22
C VAL A 56 -15.42 -2.64 1.40
N LEU A 57 -14.44 -3.42 0.97
CA LEU A 57 -13.03 -3.01 0.96
C LEU A 57 -12.73 -2.39 -0.41
N VAL A 58 -12.11 -1.21 -0.42
CA VAL A 58 -11.77 -0.50 -1.66
C VAL A 58 -10.28 -0.20 -1.66
N GLY A 59 -9.53 -0.94 -2.46
CA GLY A 59 -8.10 -0.75 -2.61
C GLY A 59 -7.75 0.31 -3.64
N ILE A 60 -6.98 1.31 -3.24
CA ILE A 60 -6.45 2.33 -4.14
C ILE A 60 -5.26 1.74 -4.90
N ARG A 61 -5.23 1.90 -6.23
CA ARG A 61 -4.10 1.45 -7.04
C ARG A 61 -2.79 2.14 -6.63
N THR A 62 -1.66 1.43 -6.61
CA THR A 62 -1.43 0.04 -7.05
C THR A 62 -1.34 -0.97 -5.90
N ARG A 63 -0.74 -0.63 -4.75
CA ARG A 63 -0.51 -1.58 -3.64
C ARG A 63 -1.71 -1.72 -2.70
N GLY A 64 -2.56 -0.70 -2.60
CA GLY A 64 -3.74 -0.70 -1.74
C GLY A 64 -4.73 -1.83 -2.06
N ILE A 65 -4.86 -2.23 -3.34
CA ILE A 65 -5.72 -3.36 -3.74
C ILE A 65 -5.20 -4.71 -3.23
N TYR A 66 -3.90 -4.95 -3.26
CA TYR A 66 -3.33 -6.19 -2.72
C TYR A 66 -3.48 -6.25 -1.19
N LEU A 67 -3.31 -5.12 -0.51
CA LEU A 67 -3.58 -5.03 0.93
C LEU A 67 -5.05 -5.32 1.25
N ALA A 68 -6.00 -4.76 0.49
CA ALA A 68 -7.42 -5.02 0.66
C ALA A 68 -7.77 -6.51 0.44
N GLN A 69 -7.18 -7.16 -0.57
CA GLN A 69 -7.36 -8.58 -0.84
C GLN A 69 -6.84 -9.45 0.31
N ARG A 70 -5.62 -9.19 0.80
CA ARG A 70 -5.05 -9.89 1.96
C ARG A 70 -5.88 -9.72 3.24
N ILE A 71 -6.53 -8.57 3.42
CA ILE A 71 -7.45 -8.34 4.53
C ILE A 71 -8.76 -9.11 4.33
N SER A 72 -9.28 -9.15 3.11
CA SER A 72 -10.47 -9.95 2.78
C SER A 72 -10.29 -11.42 3.15
N GLU A 73 -9.14 -12.01 2.80
CA GLU A 73 -8.82 -13.40 3.16
C GLU A 73 -8.83 -13.61 4.68
N ARG A 74 -8.18 -12.71 5.43
CA ARG A 74 -8.14 -12.78 6.91
C ARG A 74 -9.52 -12.60 7.52
N ILE A 75 -10.31 -11.68 7.00
CA ILE A 75 -11.69 -11.45 7.46
C ILE A 75 -12.53 -12.71 7.19
N GLN A 76 -12.36 -13.36 6.04
CA GLN A 76 -13.04 -14.62 5.75
C GLN A 76 -12.63 -15.74 6.71
N GLU A 77 -11.36 -15.82 7.11
CA GLU A 77 -10.90 -16.76 8.15
C GLU A 77 -11.56 -16.48 9.52
N ILE A 78 -11.80 -15.21 9.86
CA ILE A 78 -12.38 -14.79 11.15
C ILE A 78 -13.90 -15.00 11.18
N GLU A 79 -14.62 -14.53 10.16
CA GLU A 79 -16.09 -14.47 10.14
C GLU A 79 -16.72 -15.67 9.41
N GLY A 80 -15.94 -16.45 8.67
CA GLY A 80 -16.42 -17.55 7.83
C GLY A 80 -17.19 -17.09 6.57
N LEU A 81 -17.24 -15.78 6.32
CA LEU A 81 -17.98 -15.16 5.22
C LEU A 81 -17.05 -14.27 4.38
N PRO A 82 -17.17 -14.29 3.04
CA PRO A 82 -16.38 -13.39 2.20
C PRO A 82 -16.88 -11.94 2.34
N ILE A 83 -15.94 -10.99 2.19
CA ILE A 83 -16.23 -9.57 2.08
C ILE A 83 -15.92 -9.09 0.65
N GLU A 84 -16.72 -8.15 0.15
CA GLU A 84 -16.54 -7.60 -1.19
C GLU A 84 -15.28 -6.73 -1.25
N VAL A 85 -14.49 -6.90 -2.32
CA VAL A 85 -13.29 -6.10 -2.60
C VAL A 85 -13.43 -5.43 -3.95
N CYS A 86 -13.19 -4.13 -4.00
CA CYS A 86 -13.14 -3.35 -5.22
C CYS A 86 -11.80 -2.64 -5.36
N GLU A 87 -11.45 -2.35 -6.60
CA GLU A 87 -10.29 -1.58 -7.01
C GLU A 87 -10.72 -0.17 -7.42
N LEU A 88 -9.95 0.82 -6.96
CA LEU A 88 -10.12 2.22 -7.28
C LEU A 88 -8.88 2.78 -7.97
N ASP A 89 -9.04 3.21 -9.22
CA ASP A 89 -8.04 3.97 -9.96
C ASP A 89 -8.36 5.47 -9.85
N ILE A 90 -7.51 6.21 -9.12
CA ILE A 90 -7.68 7.65 -8.91
C ILE A 90 -6.82 8.49 -9.88
N THR A 91 -6.25 7.91 -10.93
CA THR A 91 -5.33 8.61 -11.84
C THR A 91 -5.97 9.85 -12.48
N SER A 92 -7.29 9.82 -12.75
CA SER A 92 -8.05 10.97 -13.28
C SER A 92 -8.38 12.04 -12.25
N TYR A 93 -8.26 11.75 -10.95
CA TYR A 93 -8.65 12.62 -9.84
C TYR A 93 -7.47 13.36 -9.19
N ARG A 94 -6.24 13.09 -9.64
CA ARG A 94 -5.05 13.77 -9.11
C ARG A 94 -4.90 15.14 -9.78
N ASP A 95 -5.12 16.21 -8.98
CA ASP A 95 -5.03 17.61 -9.42
C ASP A 95 -3.63 18.00 -9.94
N ASP A 96 -2.58 17.27 -9.53
CA ASP A 96 -1.18 17.63 -9.79
C ASP A 96 -0.63 17.15 -11.15
N ARG A 97 -1.48 16.90 -12.15
CA ARG A 97 -0.99 16.70 -13.53
C ARG A 97 -0.51 18.03 -14.13
N ASN A 98 0.69 18.42 -13.74
CA ASN A 98 1.53 19.27 -14.58
C ASN A 98 1.74 18.55 -15.92
N SER A 99 1.28 19.18 -16.99
CA SER A 99 1.62 18.86 -18.37
C SER A 99 3.14 18.74 -18.53
N GLY A 100 3.68 17.52 -18.52
CA GLY A 100 5.12 17.34 -18.67
C GLY A 100 5.62 15.91 -18.51
N ILE A 101 5.88 15.29 -19.67
CA ILE A 101 6.83 14.19 -19.91
C ILE A 101 6.34 12.79 -19.51
N GLY A 102 5.88 12.04 -20.52
CA GLY A 102 5.62 10.60 -20.44
C GLY A 102 4.41 10.17 -21.25
N GLY A 103 4.49 10.34 -22.58
CA GLY A 103 3.42 10.00 -23.51
C GLY A 103 2.88 8.58 -23.37
N ALA A 104 1.59 8.45 -23.65
CA ALA A 104 0.93 7.22 -24.10
C ALA A 104 1.45 5.91 -23.48
N ALA A 105 1.16 5.70 -22.19
CA ALA A 105 1.17 4.37 -21.61
C ALA A 105 -0.24 4.04 -21.10
N LYS A 106 -1.03 3.48 -22.01
CA LYS A 106 -2.15 2.56 -21.80
C LYS A 106 -3.46 3.13 -21.23
N ALA A 107 -4.19 3.78 -22.13
CA ALA A 107 -5.65 3.67 -22.20
C ALA A 107 -6.11 2.30 -22.80
N GLU A 108 -5.28 1.24 -22.68
CA GLU A 108 -5.45 -0.04 -23.38
C GLU A 108 -5.86 -1.21 -22.46
N THR A 109 -6.39 -0.95 -21.27
CA THR A 109 -6.95 -2.04 -20.44
C THR A 109 -8.13 -1.58 -19.59
N ALA A 110 -9.06 -0.84 -20.19
CA ALA A 110 -10.41 -0.68 -19.66
C ALA A 110 -11.34 -1.81 -20.14
N ALA A 111 -10.81 -3.03 -20.28
CA ALA A 111 -11.67 -4.19 -20.02
C ALA A 111 -12.07 -4.03 -18.56
N ALA A 112 -13.36 -3.83 -18.28
CA ALA A 112 -13.85 -3.61 -16.93
C ALA A 112 -13.31 -4.73 -16.04
N SER A 113 -12.33 -4.41 -15.19
CA SER A 113 -11.87 -5.33 -14.15
C SER A 113 -13.11 -5.82 -13.42
N GLU A 114 -13.20 -7.12 -13.15
CA GLU A 114 -14.30 -7.66 -12.34
C GLU A 114 -14.35 -6.96 -10.97
N GLN A 115 -13.21 -6.50 -10.48
CA GLN A 115 -13.05 -5.75 -9.24
C GLN A 115 -13.27 -4.23 -9.40
N ALA A 116 -13.51 -3.71 -10.60
CA ALA A 116 -13.72 -2.27 -10.78
C ALA A 116 -14.89 -1.77 -9.92
N MET A 117 -14.66 -0.69 -9.16
CA MET A 117 -15.68 -0.08 -8.32
C MET A 117 -16.87 0.42 -9.16
N ARG A 118 -18.09 0.10 -8.72
CA ARG A 118 -19.36 0.49 -9.34
C ARG A 118 -20.31 1.04 -8.29
N ARG A 119 -21.37 1.71 -8.73
CA ARG A 119 -22.36 2.35 -7.85
C ARG A 119 -22.95 1.41 -6.78
N ASN A 120 -23.33 0.20 -7.18
CA ASN A 120 -23.90 -0.81 -6.28
C ASN A 120 -22.93 -1.28 -5.19
N HIS A 121 -21.62 -1.14 -5.41
CA HIS A 121 -20.60 -1.52 -4.43
C HIS A 121 -20.49 -0.50 -3.29
N VAL A 122 -20.87 0.78 -3.52
CA VAL A 122 -20.66 1.86 -2.52
C VAL A 122 -21.96 2.44 -1.97
N GLN A 123 -23.08 2.31 -2.67
CA GLN A 123 -24.37 2.87 -2.25
C GLN A 123 -24.85 2.25 -0.93
N ASP A 124 -25.05 3.09 0.09
CA ASP A 124 -25.47 2.72 1.44
C ASP A 124 -24.55 1.68 2.12
N LYS A 125 -23.30 1.57 1.67
CA LYS A 125 -22.29 0.67 2.25
C LYS A 125 -21.32 1.42 3.17
N ARG A 126 -20.66 0.65 4.03
CA ARG A 126 -19.51 1.09 4.82
C ARG A 126 -18.25 0.80 4.01
N VAL A 127 -17.75 1.83 3.34
CA VAL A 127 -16.56 1.74 2.49
C VAL A 127 -15.32 1.85 3.35
N ILE A 128 -14.37 0.92 3.19
CA ILE A 128 -13.07 0.95 3.87
C ILE A 128 -12.00 1.08 2.78
N LEU A 129 -11.44 2.27 2.65
CA LEU A 129 -10.35 2.55 1.73
C LEU A 129 -9.06 1.92 2.24
N PHE A 130 -8.28 1.35 1.32
CA PHE A 130 -6.92 0.85 1.58
C PHE A 130 -5.89 1.59 0.77
N ASP A 131 -4.86 2.08 1.45
CA ASP A 131 -3.65 2.63 0.87
C ASP A 131 -2.42 2.03 1.56
N ASP A 132 -1.27 2.02 0.89
CA ASP A 132 -0.05 1.48 1.48
C ASP A 132 0.56 2.46 2.50
N VAL A 133 0.71 3.73 2.12
CA VAL A 133 1.34 4.76 2.94
C VAL A 133 0.50 6.04 2.98
N LEU A 134 0.06 6.42 4.17
CA LEU A 134 -0.56 7.72 4.38
C LEU A 134 0.48 8.81 4.63
N TYR A 135 0.61 9.73 3.67
CA TYR A 135 1.48 10.92 3.75
C TYR A 135 0.67 12.22 3.87
N THR A 136 0.61 13.05 2.82
CA THR A 136 -0.07 14.36 2.84
C THR A 136 -1.60 14.26 2.97
N GLY A 137 -2.18 13.13 2.55
CA GLY A 137 -3.63 12.87 2.51
C GLY A 137 -4.29 13.15 1.16
N ARG A 138 -3.56 13.68 0.16
CA ARG A 138 -4.13 14.05 -1.15
C ARG A 138 -4.69 12.86 -1.93
N THR A 139 -4.00 11.71 -1.91
CA THR A 139 -4.47 10.44 -2.48
C THR A 139 -5.84 10.05 -1.92
N ILE A 140 -6.00 10.14 -0.59
CA ILE A 140 -7.24 9.78 0.09
C ILE A 140 -8.36 10.78 -0.22
N ARG A 141 -8.06 12.08 -0.30
CA ARG A 141 -9.03 13.09 -0.75
C ARG A 141 -9.60 12.72 -2.11
N ALA A 142 -8.74 12.46 -3.09
CA ALA A 142 -9.14 12.06 -4.42
C ALA A 142 -9.94 10.74 -4.43
N ALA A 143 -9.56 9.78 -3.59
CA ALA A 143 -10.30 8.53 -3.44
C ALA A 143 -11.71 8.74 -2.87
N MET A 144 -11.86 9.62 -1.87
CA MET A 144 -13.18 9.98 -1.32
C MET A 144 -14.07 10.63 -2.40
N ASP A 145 -13.52 11.53 -3.21
CA ASP A 145 -14.26 12.15 -4.32
C ASP A 145 -14.73 11.10 -5.33
N ALA A 146 -13.85 10.18 -5.73
CA ALA A 146 -14.20 9.12 -6.67
C ALA A 146 -15.26 8.13 -6.11
N VAL A 147 -15.22 7.83 -4.82
CA VAL A 147 -16.27 7.05 -4.14
C VAL A 147 -17.60 7.80 -4.17
N MET A 148 -17.59 9.11 -3.88
CA MET A 148 -18.79 9.95 -3.91
C MET A 148 -19.35 10.17 -5.32
N ASP A 149 -18.53 10.14 -6.36
CA ASP A 149 -19.00 10.17 -7.75
C ASP A 149 -19.72 8.86 -8.11
N CYS A 150 -19.26 7.74 -7.57
CA CYS A 150 -19.85 6.43 -7.81
C CYS A 150 -21.17 6.21 -7.05
N GLY A 151 -21.32 6.72 -5.83
CA GLY A 151 -22.54 6.57 -5.04
C GLY A 151 -22.52 7.30 -3.71
N ARG A 152 -23.38 6.90 -2.77
CA ARG A 152 -23.48 7.52 -1.44
C ARG A 152 -23.25 6.46 -0.36
N PRO A 153 -22.02 6.32 0.15
CA PRO A 153 -21.75 5.40 1.25
C PRO A 153 -22.34 5.91 2.57
N GLN A 154 -22.64 5.00 3.48
CA GLN A 154 -23.02 5.34 4.86
C GLN A 154 -21.83 5.95 5.62
N THR A 155 -20.65 5.35 5.44
CA THR A 155 -19.40 5.81 6.03
C THR A 155 -18.25 5.52 5.08
N ILE A 156 -17.24 6.38 5.07
CA ILE A 156 -15.93 6.08 4.47
C ILE A 156 -14.92 6.00 5.62
N GLN A 157 -14.26 4.86 5.73
CA GLN A 157 -13.18 4.58 6.68
C GLN A 157 -11.86 4.45 5.92
N LEU A 158 -10.74 4.60 6.61
CA LEU A 158 -9.41 4.47 6.01
C LEU A 158 -8.52 3.50 6.79
N ALA A 159 -8.03 2.48 6.10
CA ALA A 159 -6.98 1.58 6.56
C ALA A 159 -5.69 1.83 5.78
N VAL A 160 -4.57 1.96 6.49
CA VAL A 160 -3.25 2.06 5.86
C VAL A 160 -2.23 1.13 6.51
N LEU A 161 -1.30 0.61 5.72
CA LEU A 161 -0.20 -0.19 6.27
C LEU A 161 0.73 0.71 7.09
N VAL A 162 1.10 1.88 6.57
CA VAL A 162 1.98 2.84 7.27
C VAL A 162 1.35 4.22 7.33
N ASP A 163 1.42 4.84 8.51
CA ASP A 163 1.20 6.28 8.67
C ASP A 163 2.54 6.96 8.93
N ARG A 164 2.96 7.84 8.01
CA ARG A 164 4.22 8.59 8.12
C ARG A 164 4.08 10.05 8.56
N GLY A 165 2.87 10.49 8.91
CA GLY A 165 2.59 11.87 9.31
C GLY A 165 2.64 12.89 8.15
N HIS A 166 3.00 14.14 8.47
CA HIS A 166 3.09 15.28 7.52
C HIS A 166 1.81 15.58 6.73
N ARG A 167 0.67 15.54 7.41
CA ARG A 167 -0.63 15.86 6.82
C ARG A 167 -0.67 17.29 6.28
N GLU A 168 -1.21 17.43 5.08
CA GLU A 168 -1.59 18.71 4.48
C GLU A 168 -3.12 18.88 4.45
N LEU A 169 -3.85 17.78 4.66
CA LEU A 169 -5.30 17.72 4.76
C LEU A 169 -5.69 17.11 6.11
N PRO A 170 -6.85 17.47 6.69
CA PRO A 170 -7.32 16.94 7.98
C PRO A 170 -7.84 15.49 7.86
N ILE A 171 -7.01 14.59 7.34
CA ILE A 171 -7.31 13.20 7.07
C ILE A 171 -6.53 12.32 8.04
N ARG A 172 -7.26 11.46 8.76
CA ARG A 172 -6.70 10.52 9.73
C ARG A 172 -7.18 9.10 9.37
N PRO A 173 -6.30 8.09 9.45
CA PRO A 173 -6.71 6.71 9.25
C PRO A 173 -7.46 6.19 10.48
N ASP A 174 -8.44 5.34 10.23
CA ASP A 174 -9.15 4.57 11.25
C ASP A 174 -8.31 3.38 11.71
N TYR A 175 -7.56 2.77 10.78
CA TYR A 175 -6.75 1.58 11.01
C TYR A 175 -5.33 1.81 10.49
N VAL A 176 -4.34 1.51 11.32
CA VAL A 176 -2.92 1.74 10.98
C VAL A 176 -2.12 0.49 11.29
N GLY A 177 -1.34 0.01 10.32
CA GLY A 177 -0.39 -1.08 10.54
C GLY A 177 0.79 -0.64 11.41
N LYS A 178 1.44 0.46 11.05
CA LYS A 178 2.52 1.06 11.83
C LYS A 178 2.56 2.59 11.70
N ASN A 179 2.71 3.28 12.82
CA ASN A 179 3.05 4.71 12.83
C ASN A 179 4.57 4.85 12.76
N VAL A 180 5.07 5.64 11.81
CA VAL A 180 6.50 5.85 11.56
C VAL A 180 6.76 7.34 11.52
N PRO A 181 7.33 7.94 12.58
CA PRO A 181 7.79 9.32 12.51
C PRO A 181 8.89 9.44 11.45
N THR A 182 8.69 10.31 10.46
CA THR A 182 9.71 10.60 9.42
C THR A 182 10.05 12.09 9.37
N SER A 183 11.15 12.44 8.72
CA SER A 183 11.36 13.78 8.16
C SER A 183 10.60 13.92 6.82
N LYS A 184 10.67 15.12 6.20
CA LYS A 184 10.11 15.35 4.85
C LYS A 184 11.04 14.82 3.74
N GLN A 185 12.33 14.65 4.06
CA GLN A 185 13.35 14.17 3.13
C GLN A 185 13.38 12.64 3.06
N GLU A 186 12.92 11.98 4.11
CA GLU A 186 12.83 10.52 4.15
C GLU A 186 11.69 10.02 3.26
N GLU A 187 11.87 8.84 2.68
CA GLU A 187 10.84 8.17 1.88
C GLU A 187 10.50 6.81 2.48
N ILE A 188 9.22 6.43 2.40
CA ILE A 188 8.75 5.10 2.81
C ILE A 188 8.47 4.32 1.55
N GLU A 189 9.13 3.18 1.40
CA GLU A 189 8.85 2.23 0.34
C GLU A 189 8.16 1.00 0.92
N VAL A 190 7.14 0.54 0.21
CA VAL A 190 6.41 -0.68 0.52
C VAL A 190 6.60 -1.62 -0.65
N SER A 191 7.18 -2.79 -0.37
CA SER A 191 7.27 -3.92 -1.29
C SER A 191 6.26 -4.99 -0.87
N LEU A 192 5.46 -5.46 -1.83
CA LEU A 192 4.52 -6.56 -1.61
C LEU A 192 4.80 -7.71 -2.58
N MET A 193 4.66 -8.94 -2.10
CA MET A 193 4.88 -10.17 -2.86
C MET A 193 4.26 -10.16 -4.27
N GLU A 194 3.06 -9.60 -4.44
CA GLU A 194 2.29 -9.60 -5.68
C GLU A 194 2.89 -8.72 -6.79
N ILE A 195 3.72 -7.73 -6.43
CA ILE A 195 4.33 -6.80 -7.38
C ILE A 195 5.86 -6.93 -7.35
N ASP A 196 6.43 -7.00 -6.14
CA ASP A 196 7.85 -6.78 -5.86
C ASP A 196 8.59 -8.08 -5.48
N GLN A 197 7.88 -9.22 -5.40
CA GLN A 197 8.42 -10.55 -5.03
C GLN A 197 9.01 -10.65 -3.60
N GLU A 198 8.75 -9.65 -2.76
CA GLU A 198 9.08 -9.65 -1.34
C GLU A 198 8.04 -8.84 -0.55
N ASP A 199 7.88 -9.16 0.73
CA ASP A 199 7.09 -8.36 1.67
C ASP A 199 8.04 -7.58 2.58
N LYS A 200 8.08 -6.25 2.42
CA LYS A 200 8.98 -5.39 3.19
C LYS A 200 8.49 -3.95 3.20
N VAL A 201 8.72 -3.24 4.31
CA VAL A 201 8.61 -1.79 4.38
C VAL A 201 9.95 -1.23 4.79
N THR A 202 10.46 -0.26 4.04
CA THR A 202 11.74 0.40 4.29
C THR A 202 11.58 1.90 4.40
N ILE A 203 12.56 2.52 5.06
CA ILE A 203 12.76 3.96 5.04
C ILE A 203 14.09 4.27 4.36
N LEU A 204 14.07 5.22 3.44
CA LEU A 204 15.22 5.74 2.73
C LEU A 204 15.57 7.13 3.30
N HIS A 205 16.86 7.36 3.56
CA HIS A 205 17.42 8.60 4.12
C HIS A 205 18.22 9.42 3.10
#